data_AF-A0A1E8UHM7-F1
#
_entry.id   AF-A0A1E8UHM7-F1
#
_cell.length_a   1.000
_cell.length_b   1.000
_cell.length_c   1.000
_cell.angle_alpha   90.00
_cell.angle_beta   90.00
_cell.angle_gamma   90.00
#
_symmetry.space_group_name_H-M   'P 1'
#
loop_
_entity.id
_entity.type
_entity.pdbx_description
1 polymer ?
#
loop_
_entity_poly.entity_id
_entity_poly.type
_entity_poly.pdbx_seq_one_letter_code
_entity_poly.pdbx_strand_id
1 'polypeptide(L)'
;MRSPRPLPARPDDHDDGPPAGSRYQRLDSAAVRGSAATLQRRIYTRFPRRSLWEVGGELIALVDEVVEGGGISRRRIRSARLLSRLGVLVVLLVFGTAIALAAASIWSNPESLGPVDWLPLLETVVNDLVFAGIAIFFLLAVPQRMERARVLRVLHRLRSLAHVIDMHQLVKVPERLPTARPEAGGTTSPAHPRGPGTGPARDGAAASATTDERGGELRMTRSEMTQYLDYCTEMLSLVGKTAALFAEDTTDGDVLDAVEGIETLTSDMARKVWQKIAIIQEQAG
;
A
#
# COMPACT_ATOMS: atom_id res chain seq x y z
N MET A 1 44.60 -13.08 18.49
CA MET A 1 43.55 -12.43 17.66
C MET A 1 44.15 -12.10 16.31
N ARG A 2 43.69 -12.74 15.22
CA ARG A 2 44.13 -12.40 13.85
C ARG A 2 43.28 -11.23 13.37
N SER A 3 43.93 -10.10 13.07
CA SER A 3 43.27 -8.96 12.42
C SER A 3 42.68 -9.39 11.07
N PRO A 4 41.50 -8.89 10.68
CA PRO A 4 40.94 -9.15 9.35
C PRO A 4 41.92 -8.66 8.28
N ARG A 5 42.07 -9.42 7.19
CA ARG A 5 42.82 -8.96 6.01
C ARG A 5 42.20 -7.64 5.51
N PRO A 6 42.99 -6.59 5.25
CA PRO A 6 42.48 -5.40 4.59
C PRO A 6 41.92 -5.80 3.22
N LEU A 7 40.72 -5.32 2.92
CA LEU A 7 40.14 -5.47 1.59
C LEU A 7 41.07 -4.75 0.58
N PRO A 8 41.24 -5.31 -0.64
CA PRO A 8 42.03 -4.66 -1.68
C PRO A 8 41.49 -3.24 -1.95
N ALA A 9 42.39 -2.27 -2.11
CA ALA A 9 42.03 -0.91 -2.44
C ALA A 9 41.18 -0.90 -3.73
N ARG A 10 40.07 -0.16 -3.69
CA ARG A 10 39.12 -0.02 -4.79
C ARG A 10 39.86 0.59 -5.99
N PRO A 11 39.90 -0.06 -7.18
CA PRO A 11 40.55 0.50 -8.36
C PRO A 11 39.87 1.80 -8.80
N ASP A 12 40.67 2.83 -9.12
CA ASP A 12 40.23 4.19 -9.48
C ASP A 12 39.54 4.29 -10.86
N ASP A 13 39.52 3.20 -11.64
CA ASP A 13 38.98 3.15 -13.01
C ASP A 13 37.50 2.68 -13.08
N HIS A 14 36.79 2.64 -11.96
CA HIS A 14 35.36 2.30 -11.96
C HIS A 14 34.54 3.56 -12.24
N ASP A 15 33.81 3.58 -13.36
CA ASP A 15 32.70 4.52 -13.57
C ASP A 15 31.78 4.45 -12.33
N ASP A 16 31.67 5.57 -11.59
CA ASP A 16 30.74 5.71 -10.46
C ASP A 16 29.27 5.71 -10.93
N GLY A 17 29.07 5.73 -12.25
CA GLY A 17 27.81 5.41 -12.89
C GLY A 17 27.34 3.99 -12.55
N PRO A 18 26.07 3.81 -12.13
CA PRO A 18 25.53 2.48 -11.91
C PRO A 18 25.63 1.61 -13.17
N PRO A 19 26.08 0.34 -13.08
CA PRO A 19 26.12 -0.53 -14.25
C PRO A 19 24.70 -0.73 -14.80
N ALA A 20 24.53 -0.51 -16.11
CA ALA A 20 23.24 -0.63 -16.79
C ALA A 20 22.65 -2.03 -16.57
N GLY A 21 21.58 -2.11 -15.78
CA GLY A 21 20.88 -3.38 -15.50
C GLY A 21 21.28 -4.09 -14.19
N SER A 22 21.87 -3.38 -13.21
CA SER A 22 22.10 -3.96 -11.87
C SER A 22 20.80 -4.45 -11.23
N ARG A 23 20.75 -5.74 -10.88
CA ARG A 23 19.66 -6.37 -10.12
C ARG A 23 19.41 -5.70 -8.75
N TYR A 24 20.37 -4.91 -8.26
CA TYR A 24 20.27 -4.18 -7.00
C TYR A 24 19.56 -2.82 -7.11
N GLN A 25 19.20 -2.37 -8.33
CA GLN A 25 18.48 -1.10 -8.54
C GLN A 25 16.98 -1.27 -8.72
N ARG A 26 16.49 -2.50 -8.87
CA ARG A 26 15.08 -2.78 -9.13
C ARG A 26 14.48 -3.70 -8.09
N LEU A 27 13.28 -3.37 -7.61
CA LEU A 27 12.54 -4.31 -6.79
C LEU A 27 11.97 -5.40 -7.71
N ASP A 28 12.42 -6.63 -7.51
CA ASP A 28 11.91 -7.77 -8.26
C ASP A 28 10.47 -8.07 -7.83
N SER A 29 9.52 -7.59 -8.63
CA SER A 29 8.07 -7.81 -8.42
C SER A 29 7.70 -9.29 -8.23
N ALA A 30 8.38 -10.21 -8.92
CA ALA A 30 8.14 -11.64 -8.78
C ALA A 30 8.64 -12.16 -7.43
N ALA A 31 9.76 -11.63 -6.93
CA ALA A 31 10.28 -11.97 -5.60
C ALA A 31 9.37 -11.45 -4.48
N VAL A 32 8.84 -10.22 -4.59
CA VAL A 32 7.88 -9.66 -3.63
C VAL A 32 6.60 -10.50 -3.60
N ARG A 33 6.04 -10.81 -4.77
CA ARG A 33 4.88 -11.70 -4.92
C ARG A 33 5.13 -13.08 -4.31
N GLY A 34 6.27 -13.70 -4.62
CA GLY A 34 6.64 -15.01 -4.12
C GLY A 34 6.80 -15.04 -2.59
N SER A 35 7.36 -13.98 -2.02
CA SER A 35 7.48 -13.80 -0.57
C SER A 35 6.10 -13.67 0.09
N ALA A 36 5.19 -12.88 -0.49
CA ALA A 36 3.82 -12.74 -0.01
C ALA A 36 3.04 -14.07 -0.08
N ALA A 37 3.15 -14.80 -1.19
CA ALA A 37 2.53 -16.12 -1.34
C ALA A 37 3.06 -17.15 -0.33
N THR A 38 4.37 -17.12 -0.06
CA THR A 38 4.99 -18.01 0.93
C THR A 38 4.53 -17.68 2.34
N LEU A 39 4.49 -16.40 2.70
CA LEU A 39 3.99 -15.93 4.00
C LEU A 39 2.51 -16.29 4.18
N GLN A 40 1.67 -16.00 3.19
CA GLN A 40 0.24 -16.34 3.22
C GLN A 40 0.03 -17.83 3.48
N ARG A 41 0.78 -18.70 2.79
CA ARG A 41 0.71 -20.14 2.97
C ARG A 41 1.12 -20.57 4.37
N ARG A 42 2.22 -20.03 4.91
CA ARG A 42 2.67 -20.28 6.30
C ARG A 42 1.58 -19.89 7.30
N ILE A 43 1.00 -18.70 7.15
CA ILE A 43 -0.08 -18.21 8.04
C ILE A 43 -1.31 -19.11 7.94
N TYR A 44 -1.74 -19.49 6.73
CA TYR A 44 -2.89 -20.37 6.54
C TYR A 44 -2.67 -21.75 7.19
N THR A 45 -1.49 -22.33 7.02
CA THR A 45 -1.17 -23.64 7.62
C THR A 45 -1.17 -23.62 9.14
N ARG A 46 -0.78 -22.50 9.77
CA ARG A 46 -0.66 -22.39 11.23
C ARG A 46 -1.93 -21.84 11.89
N PHE A 47 -2.60 -20.89 11.25
CA PHE A 47 -3.73 -20.12 11.76
C PHE A 47 -4.87 -20.02 10.75
N PRO A 48 -5.47 -21.15 10.29
CA PRO A 48 -6.47 -21.15 9.22
C PRO A 48 -7.75 -20.37 9.58
N ARG A 49 -8.08 -20.27 10.87
CA ARG A 49 -9.27 -19.57 11.39
C ARG A 49 -9.07 -18.06 11.61
N ARG A 50 -7.92 -17.47 11.25
CA ARG A 50 -7.62 -16.05 11.47
C ARG A 50 -7.54 -15.30 10.14
N SER A 51 -8.12 -14.10 10.06
CA SER A 51 -8.19 -13.29 8.84
C SER A 51 -6.84 -12.79 8.28
N LEU A 52 -5.71 -13.00 8.96
CA LEU A 52 -4.40 -12.52 8.48
C LEU A 52 -3.97 -13.16 7.15
N TRP A 53 -4.36 -14.40 6.87
CA TRP A 53 -4.08 -15.03 5.57
C TRP A 53 -4.97 -14.46 4.45
N GLU A 54 -6.15 -13.91 4.77
CA GLU A 54 -7.01 -13.21 3.81
C GLU A 54 -6.35 -11.90 3.40
N VAL A 55 -5.79 -11.15 4.36
CA VAL A 55 -4.98 -9.95 4.11
C VAL A 55 -3.77 -10.28 3.22
N GLY A 56 -3.09 -11.41 3.47
CA GLY A 56 -2.01 -11.87 2.61
C GLY A 56 -2.47 -12.16 1.18
N GLY A 57 -3.68 -12.69 1.01
CA GLY A 57 -4.31 -12.90 -0.30
C GLY A 57 -4.63 -11.60 -1.01
N GLU A 58 -5.16 -10.60 -0.29
CA GLU A 58 -5.39 -9.26 -0.83
C GLU A 58 -4.09 -8.59 -1.27
N LEU A 59 -3.01 -8.72 -0.48
CA LEU A 59 -1.70 -8.20 -0.84
C LEU A 59 -1.16 -8.84 -2.13
N ILE A 60 -1.29 -10.16 -2.27
CA ILE A 60 -0.90 -10.87 -3.50
C ILE A 60 -1.72 -10.38 -4.68
N ALA A 61 -3.04 -10.24 -4.53
CA ALA A 61 -3.92 -9.73 -5.59
C ALA A 61 -3.55 -8.29 -6.00
N LEU A 62 -3.14 -7.45 -5.04
CA LEU A 62 -2.63 -6.10 -5.29
C LEU A 62 -1.31 -6.11 -6.07
N VAL A 63 -0.37 -6.99 -5.71
CA VAL A 63 0.88 -7.16 -6.45
C VAL A 63 0.61 -7.70 -7.86
N ASP A 64 -0.32 -8.65 -8.00
CA ASP A 64 -0.73 -9.22 -9.29
C ASP A 64 -1.42 -8.19 -10.17
N GLU A 65 -2.22 -7.28 -9.61
CA GLU A 65 -2.80 -6.15 -10.34
C GLU A 65 -1.71 -5.25 -10.97
N VAL A 66 -0.49 -5.21 -10.43
CA VAL A 66 0.64 -4.49 -11.04
C VAL A 66 1.30 -5.30 -12.11
N VAL A 67 1.62 -6.55 -11.78
CA VAL A 67 2.40 -7.43 -12.64
C VAL A 67 1.58 -7.79 -13.89
N GLU A 68 0.34 -8.24 -13.72
CA GLU A 68 -0.57 -8.64 -14.79
C GLU A 68 -1.32 -7.44 -15.39
N GLY A 69 -1.75 -6.49 -14.54
CA GLY A 69 -2.35 -5.24 -15.01
C GLY A 69 -1.37 -4.37 -15.81
N GLY A 70 -0.08 -4.70 -15.78
CA GLY A 70 0.93 -4.22 -16.72
C GLY A 70 0.56 -4.48 -18.19
N GLY A 71 -0.21 -5.51 -18.54
CA GLY A 71 -0.60 -5.80 -19.92
C GLY A 71 -1.74 -4.92 -20.44
N ILE A 72 -2.82 -4.80 -19.66
CA ILE A 72 -4.06 -4.11 -20.07
C ILE A 72 -4.04 -2.62 -19.66
N SER A 73 -3.55 -2.30 -18.46
CA SER A 73 -3.49 -0.93 -17.96
C SER A 73 -2.39 -0.12 -18.65
N ARG A 74 -1.21 -0.71 -18.96
CA ARG A 74 -0.20 -0.01 -19.78
C ARG A 74 -0.72 0.30 -21.18
N ARG A 75 -1.57 -0.54 -21.77
CA ARG A 75 -2.21 -0.23 -23.06
C ARG A 75 -3.15 0.95 -22.94
N ARG A 76 -3.96 1.03 -21.89
CA ARG A 76 -4.88 2.18 -21.65
C ARG A 76 -4.14 3.48 -21.38
N ILE A 77 -3.05 3.43 -20.61
CA ILE A 77 -2.20 4.60 -20.32
C ILE A 77 -1.42 5.00 -21.57
N ARG A 78 -0.83 4.05 -22.30
CA ARG A 78 -0.15 4.32 -23.59
C ARG A 78 -1.13 4.86 -24.62
N SER A 79 -2.36 4.34 -24.69
CA SER A 79 -3.39 4.86 -25.60
C SER A 79 -3.81 6.27 -25.19
N ALA A 80 -3.93 6.58 -23.89
CA ALA A 80 -4.18 7.94 -23.42
C ALA A 80 -3.04 8.90 -23.79
N ARG A 81 -1.77 8.47 -23.64
CA ARG A 81 -0.60 9.24 -24.10
C ARG A 81 -0.58 9.41 -25.62
N LEU A 82 -0.95 8.37 -26.38
CA LEU A 82 -1.02 8.42 -27.84
C LEU A 82 -2.13 9.38 -28.29
N LEU A 83 -3.32 9.29 -27.68
CA LEU A 83 -4.43 10.20 -27.97
C LEU A 83 -4.07 11.65 -27.64
N SER A 84 -3.42 11.88 -26.50
CA SER A 84 -2.91 13.19 -26.11
C SER A 84 -1.90 13.72 -27.15
N ARG A 85 -0.89 12.94 -27.54
CA ARG A 85 0.08 13.33 -28.56
C ARG A 85 -0.56 13.58 -29.92
N LEU A 86 -1.52 12.75 -30.31
CA LEU A 86 -2.26 12.91 -31.56
C LEU A 86 -3.11 14.18 -31.52
N GLY A 87 -3.76 14.48 -30.40
CA GLY A 87 -4.49 15.74 -30.26
C GLY A 87 -3.58 16.96 -30.21
N VAL A 88 -2.36 16.88 -29.62
CA VAL A 88 -1.36 17.96 -29.71
C VAL A 88 -0.97 18.18 -31.17
N LEU A 89 -0.73 17.09 -31.91
CA LEU A 89 -0.41 17.16 -33.34
C LEU A 89 -1.56 17.77 -34.15
N VAL A 90 -2.81 17.43 -33.83
CA VAL A 90 -4.00 18.03 -34.46
C VAL A 90 -4.08 19.53 -34.16
N VAL A 91 -3.88 19.95 -32.90
CA VAL A 91 -3.85 21.37 -32.52
C VAL A 91 -2.74 22.09 -33.31
N LEU A 92 -1.52 21.56 -33.32
CA LEU A 92 -0.41 22.15 -34.08
C LEU A 92 -0.70 22.23 -35.59
N LEU A 93 -1.35 21.21 -36.16
CA LEU A 93 -1.70 21.19 -37.59
C LEU A 93 -2.78 22.24 -37.89
N VAL A 94 -3.82 22.34 -37.07
CA VAL A 94 -4.90 23.33 -37.25
C VAL A 94 -4.35 24.75 -37.15
N PHE A 95 -3.61 25.07 -36.08
CA PHE A 95 -3.02 26.40 -35.90
C PHE A 95 -1.95 26.69 -36.96
N GLY A 96 -1.09 25.73 -37.30
CA GLY A 96 -0.10 25.89 -38.36
C GLY A 96 -0.72 26.13 -39.74
N THR A 97 -1.82 25.43 -40.05
CA THR A 97 -2.56 25.63 -41.31
C THR A 97 -3.23 27.02 -41.33
N ALA A 98 -3.85 27.43 -40.23
CA ALA A 98 -4.45 28.76 -40.12
C ALA A 98 -3.41 29.88 -40.32
N ILE A 99 -2.24 29.75 -39.67
CA ILE A 99 -1.12 30.69 -39.82
C ILE A 99 -0.60 30.70 -41.27
N ALA A 100 -0.44 29.53 -41.91
CA ALA A 100 0.03 29.44 -43.28
C ALA A 100 -0.95 30.09 -44.28
N LEU A 101 -2.25 29.89 -44.09
CA LEU A 101 -3.29 30.54 -44.90
C LEU A 101 -3.31 32.05 -44.71
N ALA A 102 -3.17 32.53 -43.46
CA ALA A 102 -3.07 33.95 -43.15
C ALA A 102 -1.80 34.58 -43.75
N ALA A 103 -0.66 33.89 -43.70
CA ALA A 103 0.58 34.37 -44.33
C ALA A 103 0.47 34.41 -45.85
N ALA A 104 -0.15 33.38 -46.46
CA ALA A 104 -0.37 33.33 -47.91
C ALA A 104 -1.29 34.45 -48.40
N SER A 105 -2.35 34.78 -47.63
CA SER A 105 -3.25 35.87 -47.99
C SER A 105 -2.55 37.23 -47.97
N ILE A 106 -1.73 37.50 -46.93
CA ILE A 106 -0.93 38.73 -46.82
C ILE A 106 0.09 38.83 -47.96
N TRP A 107 0.79 37.75 -48.29
CA TRP A 107 1.77 37.74 -49.38
C TRP A 107 1.14 38.04 -50.74
N SER A 108 -0.10 37.59 -50.96
CA SER A 108 -0.83 37.83 -52.21
C SER A 108 -1.40 39.24 -52.34
N ASN A 109 -1.70 39.93 -51.23
CA ASN A 109 -2.32 41.25 -51.22
C ASN A 109 -1.68 42.18 -50.17
N PRO A 110 -0.50 42.78 -50.44
CA PRO A 110 0.23 43.57 -49.45
C PRO A 110 -0.47 44.86 -49.00
N GLU A 111 -1.36 45.42 -49.84
CA GLU A 111 -2.06 46.68 -49.53
C GLU A 111 -3.31 46.49 -48.65
N SER A 112 -3.64 45.27 -48.22
CA SER A 112 -4.81 45.00 -47.38
C SER A 112 -4.62 45.32 -45.90
N LEU A 113 -3.41 45.69 -45.45
CA LEU A 113 -3.09 45.95 -44.05
C LEU A 113 -2.98 47.45 -43.77
N GLY A 114 -4.12 48.08 -43.47
CA GLY A 114 -4.15 49.47 -43.01
C GLY A 114 -3.65 49.61 -41.56
N PRO A 115 -3.19 50.80 -41.12
CA PRO A 115 -2.80 51.06 -39.72
C PRO A 115 -3.84 50.68 -38.66
N VAL A 116 -5.12 50.61 -39.05
CA VAL A 116 -6.26 50.32 -38.18
C VAL A 116 -6.52 48.81 -38.02
N ASP A 117 -6.03 47.98 -38.94
CA ASP A 117 -6.26 46.52 -38.95
C ASP A 117 -5.24 45.74 -38.10
N TRP A 118 -4.16 46.38 -37.66
CA TRP A 118 -3.10 45.73 -36.86
C TRP A 118 -3.54 45.34 -35.46
N LEU A 119 -4.42 46.14 -34.83
CA LEU A 119 -4.88 45.86 -33.46
C LEU A 119 -5.78 44.61 -33.40
N PRO A 120 -6.80 44.44 -34.26
CA PRO A 120 -7.58 43.20 -34.34
C PRO A 120 -6.76 41.95 -34.68
N LEU A 121 -5.77 42.08 -35.56
CA LEU A 121 -4.86 40.98 -35.90
C LEU A 121 -4.04 40.54 -34.69
N LEU A 122 -3.47 41.50 -33.96
CA LEU A 122 -2.74 41.22 -32.74
C LEU A 122 -3.64 40.54 -31.69
N GLU A 123 -4.84 41.06 -31.47
CA GLU A 123 -5.81 40.48 -30.53
C GLU A 123 -6.13 39.02 -30.90
N THR A 124 -6.43 38.76 -32.17
CA THR A 124 -6.75 37.42 -32.65
C THR A 124 -5.56 36.47 -32.46
N VAL A 125 -4.36 36.87 -32.87
CA VAL A 125 -3.14 36.06 -32.75
C VAL A 125 -2.81 35.75 -31.29
N VAL A 126 -2.91 36.74 -30.40
CA VAL A 126 -2.65 36.55 -28.96
C VAL A 126 -3.66 35.59 -28.36
N ASN A 127 -4.96 35.78 -28.63
CA ASN A 127 -6.03 34.94 -28.11
C ASN A 127 -5.88 33.49 -28.59
N ASP A 128 -5.62 33.31 -29.88
CA ASP A 128 -5.39 32.02 -30.53
C ASP A 128 -4.18 31.31 -29.92
N LEU A 129 -3.06 32.02 -29.73
CA LEU A 129 -1.86 31.46 -29.12
C LEU A 129 -2.08 31.05 -27.66
N VAL A 130 -2.79 31.87 -26.89
CA VAL A 130 -3.13 31.57 -25.49
C VAL A 130 -4.01 30.33 -25.41
N PHE A 131 -5.05 30.24 -26.24
CA PHE A 131 -5.93 29.06 -26.27
C PHE A 131 -5.20 27.80 -26.74
N ALA A 132 -4.36 27.89 -27.77
CA ALA A 132 -3.52 26.77 -28.21
C ALA A 132 -2.60 26.30 -27.08
N GLY A 133 -1.95 27.24 -26.38
CA GLY A 133 -1.06 26.98 -25.25
C GLY A 133 -1.78 26.26 -24.11
N ILE A 134 -2.95 26.76 -23.70
CA ILE A 134 -3.78 26.14 -22.65
C ILE A 134 -4.25 24.75 -23.10
N ALA A 135 -4.69 24.61 -24.34
CA ALA A 135 -5.15 23.34 -24.89
C ALA A 135 -4.02 22.29 -24.88
N ILE A 136 -2.83 22.63 -25.38
CA ILE A 136 -1.66 21.75 -25.37
C ILE A 136 -1.25 21.41 -23.94
N PHE A 137 -1.16 22.40 -23.05
CA PHE A 137 -0.85 22.18 -21.64
C PHE A 137 -1.81 21.17 -21.01
N PHE A 138 -3.13 21.36 -21.18
CA PHE A 138 -4.14 20.46 -20.64
C PHE A 138 -4.01 19.06 -21.25
N LEU A 139 -3.81 18.97 -22.56
CA LEU A 139 -3.68 17.69 -23.26
C LEU A 139 -2.48 16.90 -22.76
N LEU A 140 -1.35 17.56 -22.50
CA LEU A 140 -0.16 16.93 -21.95
C LEU A 140 -0.34 16.56 -20.46
N ALA A 141 -1.09 17.35 -19.70
CA ALA A 141 -1.33 17.12 -18.27
C ALA A 141 -2.34 16.01 -17.97
N VAL A 142 -3.34 15.78 -18.83
CA VAL A 142 -4.40 14.77 -18.59
C VAL A 142 -3.86 13.36 -18.36
N PRO A 143 -2.97 12.80 -19.22
CA PRO A 143 -2.41 11.46 -19.00
C PRO A 143 -1.67 11.35 -17.66
N GLN A 144 -0.93 12.40 -17.27
CA GLN A 144 -0.18 12.44 -16.01
C GLN A 144 -1.13 12.41 -14.81
N ARG A 145 -2.21 13.21 -14.83
CA ARG A 145 -3.22 13.25 -13.76
C ARG A 145 -3.92 11.89 -13.59
N MET A 146 -4.23 11.21 -14.70
CA MET A 146 -4.85 9.88 -14.65
C MET A 146 -3.90 8.81 -14.08
N GLU A 147 -2.62 8.87 -14.46
CA GLU A 147 -1.58 7.96 -13.98
C GLU A 147 -1.38 8.12 -12.46
N ARG A 148 -1.20 9.36 -12.00
CA ARG A 148 -1.13 9.70 -10.57
C ARG A 148 -2.34 9.19 -9.78
N ALA A 149 -3.56 9.48 -10.25
CA ALA A 149 -4.78 9.04 -9.57
C ALA A 149 -4.92 7.50 -9.51
N ARG A 150 -4.35 6.76 -10.47
CA ARG A 150 -4.30 5.29 -10.40
C ARG A 150 -3.33 4.82 -9.33
N VAL A 151 -2.10 5.33 -9.32
CA VAL A 151 -1.07 4.89 -8.36
C VAL A 151 -1.50 5.22 -6.92
N LEU A 152 -1.99 6.45 -6.69
CA LEU A 152 -2.49 6.86 -5.36
C LEU A 152 -3.64 5.99 -4.86
N ARG A 153 -4.54 5.52 -5.73
CA ARG A 153 -5.61 4.58 -5.32
C ARG A 153 -5.04 3.28 -4.78
N VAL A 154 -4.02 2.74 -5.42
CA VAL A 154 -3.40 1.49 -4.96
C VAL A 154 -2.63 1.72 -3.66
N LEU A 155 -1.86 2.81 -3.57
CA LEU A 155 -1.19 3.19 -2.33
C LEU A 155 -2.18 3.39 -1.16
N HIS A 156 -3.34 4.00 -1.41
CA HIS A 156 -4.38 4.12 -0.40
C HIS A 156 -4.90 2.75 0.06
N ARG A 157 -5.04 1.79 -0.86
CA ARG A 157 -5.43 0.42 -0.53
C ARG A 157 -4.36 -0.31 0.30
N LEU A 158 -3.07 -0.11 0.01
CA LEU A 158 -1.97 -0.61 0.84
C LEU A 158 -2.00 0.01 2.24
N ARG A 159 -2.25 1.31 2.36
CA ARG A 159 -2.43 1.99 3.65
C ARG A 159 -3.61 1.41 4.42
N SER A 160 -4.73 1.15 3.75
CA SER A 160 -5.88 0.48 4.33
C SER A 160 -5.52 -0.93 4.84
N LEU A 161 -4.79 -1.74 4.05
CA LEU A 161 -4.31 -3.06 4.50
C LEU A 161 -3.41 -2.96 5.73
N ALA A 162 -2.48 -2.01 5.77
CA ALA A 162 -1.65 -1.77 6.95
C ALA A 162 -2.53 -1.50 8.18
N HIS A 163 -3.52 -0.61 8.08
CA HIS A 163 -4.44 -0.36 9.18
C HIS A 163 -5.35 -1.55 9.50
N VAL A 164 -5.75 -2.38 8.54
CA VAL A 164 -6.52 -3.60 8.80
C VAL A 164 -5.69 -4.60 9.60
N ILE A 165 -4.39 -4.72 9.29
CA ILE A 165 -3.44 -5.52 10.09
C ILE A 165 -3.42 -4.99 11.52
N ASP A 166 -3.30 -3.66 11.70
CA ASP A 166 -3.31 -2.99 13.02
C ASP A 166 -4.60 -3.26 13.80
N MET A 167 -5.74 -3.03 13.15
CA MET A 167 -7.06 -3.12 13.75
C MET A 167 -7.33 -4.55 14.24
N HIS A 168 -6.89 -5.55 13.48
CA HIS A 168 -6.95 -6.95 13.91
C HIS A 168 -5.92 -7.31 15.00
N GLN A 169 -4.85 -6.54 15.19
CA GLN A 169 -3.91 -6.69 16.32
C GLN A 169 -4.47 -6.12 17.62
N LEU A 170 -5.18 -4.99 17.57
CA LEU A 170 -5.60 -4.25 18.77
C LEU A 170 -6.85 -4.83 19.43
N VAL A 171 -7.77 -5.42 18.66
CA VAL A 171 -9.00 -6.03 19.20
C VAL A 171 -8.75 -7.40 19.84
N LYS A 172 -7.61 -8.05 19.54
CA LYS A 172 -7.37 -9.46 19.89
C LYS A 172 -6.32 -9.69 20.98
N VAL A 173 -5.77 -8.67 21.63
CA VAL A 173 -4.96 -8.88 22.85
C VAL A 173 -5.92 -8.99 24.02
N PRO A 174 -6.21 -10.20 24.57
CA PRO A 174 -6.91 -10.24 25.83
C PRO A 174 -5.87 -9.87 26.88
N GLU A 175 -6.06 -8.74 27.57
CA GLU A 175 -5.28 -8.35 28.77
C GLU A 175 -5.42 -9.33 29.95
N ARG A 176 -5.84 -10.58 29.69
CA ARG A 176 -6.02 -11.62 30.69
C ARG A 176 -5.54 -12.96 30.10
N LEU A 177 -4.23 -13.13 30.07
CA LEU A 177 -3.63 -14.46 30.16
C LEU A 177 -3.89 -14.96 31.60
N PRO A 178 -4.67 -16.04 31.81
CA PRO A 178 -4.80 -16.71 33.09
C PRO A 178 -3.38 -17.12 33.45
N THR A 179 -2.87 -16.50 34.50
CA THR A 179 -1.73 -17.02 35.23
C THR A 179 -2.05 -18.49 35.50
N ALA A 180 -1.20 -19.38 34.98
CA ALA A 180 -1.29 -20.80 35.27
C ALA A 180 -1.19 -20.93 36.80
N ARG A 181 -2.33 -21.14 37.47
CA ARG A 181 -2.35 -21.46 38.88
C ARG A 181 -1.77 -22.86 39.00
N PRO A 182 -0.67 -23.07 39.74
CA PRO A 182 -0.23 -24.42 40.06
C PRO A 182 -1.37 -25.07 40.83
N GLU A 183 -1.93 -26.15 40.29
CA GLU A 183 -2.78 -27.05 41.06
C GLU A 183 -1.90 -27.72 42.12
N ALA A 184 -1.75 -27.03 43.24
CA ALA A 184 -1.15 -27.57 44.45
C ALA A 184 -2.28 -27.89 45.43
N GLY A 185 -2.52 -29.19 45.59
CA GLY A 185 -2.97 -29.79 46.84
C GLY A 185 -4.44 -29.63 47.19
N GLY A 186 -5.17 -30.75 47.10
CA GLY A 186 -6.40 -30.88 47.86
C GLY A 186 -6.17 -30.70 49.36
N THR A 187 -7.12 -30.11 50.06
CA THR A 187 -7.56 -30.53 51.40
C THR A 187 -8.76 -29.70 51.86
N THR A 188 -9.82 -30.43 52.22
CA THR A 188 -10.79 -30.13 53.28
C THR A 188 -11.59 -28.81 53.23
N SER A 189 -12.84 -28.97 52.82
CA SER A 189 -13.99 -28.14 53.20
C SER A 189 -14.22 -28.15 54.73
N PRO A 190 -14.48 -27.01 55.38
CA PRO A 190 -15.18 -26.98 56.66
C PRO A 190 -16.67 -26.68 56.46
N ALA A 191 -17.48 -27.47 57.14
CA ALA A 191 -18.93 -27.43 57.17
C ALA A 191 -19.50 -26.12 57.76
N HIS A 192 -20.65 -25.68 57.25
CA HIS A 192 -21.48 -24.62 57.82
C HIS A 192 -22.83 -25.21 58.27
N PRO A 193 -23.35 -24.93 59.47
CA PRO A 193 -24.49 -25.65 60.03
C PRO A 193 -25.83 -25.13 59.50
N ARG A 194 -26.79 -26.07 59.34
CA ARG A 194 -28.16 -25.86 58.87
C ARG A 194 -29.03 -25.20 59.95
N GLY A 195 -29.88 -24.24 59.54
CA GLY A 195 -31.10 -23.83 60.25
C GLY A 195 -32.34 -24.24 59.45
N PRO A 196 -33.50 -24.54 60.08
CA PRO A 196 -34.69 -25.05 59.39
C PRO A 196 -35.68 -23.92 59.05
N GLY A 197 -36.27 -23.96 57.86
CA GLY A 197 -37.32 -23.04 57.44
C GLY A 197 -38.10 -23.60 56.24
N THR A 198 -39.38 -23.86 56.48
CA THR A 198 -40.38 -24.50 55.63
C THR A 198 -40.98 -23.58 54.56
N GLY A 199 -41.27 -24.08 53.36
CA GLY A 199 -42.20 -23.46 52.39
C GLY A 199 -42.02 -23.95 50.93
N PRO A 200 -43.09 -24.29 50.17
CA PRO A 200 -42.99 -25.11 48.97
C PRO A 200 -43.00 -24.33 47.63
N ALA A 201 -42.47 -25.02 46.61
CA ALA A 201 -42.73 -24.94 45.16
C ALA A 201 -42.64 -23.56 44.46
N ARG A 202 -41.73 -23.47 43.49
CA ARG A 202 -42.06 -22.97 42.14
C ARG A 202 -40.95 -23.24 41.11
N ASP A 203 -41.41 -23.93 40.06
CA ASP A 203 -41.09 -23.79 38.65
C ASP A 203 -39.64 -24.02 38.17
N GLY A 204 -39.53 -25.03 37.33
CA GLY A 204 -38.32 -25.39 36.63
C GLY A 204 -37.85 -24.27 35.72
N ALA A 205 -36.68 -23.74 36.04
CA ALA A 205 -35.80 -23.13 35.05
C ALA A 205 -34.81 -24.22 34.63
N ALA A 206 -35.04 -24.80 33.46
CA ALA A 206 -34.05 -25.64 32.80
C ALA A 206 -32.77 -24.81 32.68
N ALA A 207 -31.73 -25.20 33.40
CA ALA A 207 -30.39 -24.70 33.22
C ALA A 207 -29.93 -25.12 31.83
N SER A 208 -30.17 -24.27 30.83
CA SER A 208 -29.39 -24.29 29.60
C SER A 208 -28.00 -23.81 29.98
N ALA A 209 -27.17 -24.74 30.46
CA ALA A 209 -25.73 -24.63 30.38
C ALA A 209 -25.38 -24.62 28.88
N THR A 210 -25.56 -23.47 28.24
CA THR A 210 -24.85 -23.16 27.02
C THR A 210 -23.41 -22.93 27.48
N THR A 211 -22.64 -24.02 27.48
CA THR A 211 -21.18 -23.94 27.48
C THR A 211 -20.80 -22.83 26.51
N ASP A 212 -20.10 -21.84 27.02
CA ASP A 212 -19.48 -20.75 26.28
C ASP A 212 -18.37 -21.33 25.38
N GLU A 213 -18.76 -22.12 24.38
CA GLU A 213 -17.89 -22.74 23.39
C GLU A 213 -17.31 -21.67 22.43
N ARG A 214 -17.93 -20.48 22.36
CA ARG A 214 -17.44 -19.36 21.54
C ARG A 214 -16.29 -18.59 22.21
N GLY A 215 -16.22 -18.59 23.55
CA GLY A 215 -15.11 -18.00 24.32
C GLY A 215 -13.83 -18.84 24.33
N GLY A 216 -13.93 -20.15 24.05
CA GLY A 216 -12.80 -21.09 24.05
C GLY A 216 -11.92 -21.05 22.79
N GLU A 217 -12.52 -20.84 21.61
CA GLU A 217 -11.82 -20.94 20.31
C GLU A 217 -10.80 -19.81 20.03
N LEU A 218 -10.78 -18.75 20.85
CA LEU A 218 -9.96 -17.56 20.62
C LEU A 218 -8.72 -17.48 21.52
N ARG A 219 -8.55 -18.42 22.46
CA ARG A 219 -7.41 -18.43 23.41
C ARG A 219 -6.16 -19.01 22.76
N MET A 220 -5.40 -18.14 22.11
CA MET A 220 -4.09 -18.47 21.56
C MET A 220 -3.07 -18.64 22.71
N THR A 221 -2.24 -19.69 22.66
CA THR A 221 -1.14 -19.84 23.63
C THR A 221 -0.14 -18.69 23.47
N ARG A 222 0.68 -18.43 24.50
CA ARG A 222 1.68 -17.37 24.46
C ARG A 222 2.64 -17.51 23.27
N SER A 223 3.13 -18.72 23.02
CA SER A 223 4.03 -19.02 21.90
C SER A 223 3.35 -18.80 20.55
N GLU A 224 2.08 -19.18 20.42
CA GLU A 224 1.28 -18.91 19.23
C GLU A 224 1.03 -17.41 19.02
N MET A 225 0.82 -16.65 20.10
CA MET A 225 0.65 -15.20 20.03
C MET A 225 1.92 -14.53 19.51
N THR A 226 3.09 -14.90 20.05
CA THR A 226 4.38 -14.40 19.54
C THR A 226 4.54 -14.72 18.05
N GLN A 227 4.27 -15.96 17.64
CA GLN A 227 4.37 -16.36 16.24
C GLN A 227 3.37 -15.62 15.33
N TYR A 228 2.16 -15.35 15.82
CA TYR A 228 1.17 -14.55 15.09
C TYR A 228 1.62 -13.09 14.93
N LEU A 229 2.18 -12.49 15.98
CA LEU A 229 2.72 -11.14 15.94
C LEU A 229 3.92 -11.03 14.99
N ASP A 230 4.80 -12.02 14.95
CA ASP A 230 5.89 -12.09 13.97
C ASP A 230 5.36 -12.08 12.53
N TYR A 231 4.35 -12.91 12.23
CA TYR A 231 3.70 -12.89 10.91
C TYR A 231 3.10 -11.54 10.55
N CYS A 232 2.57 -10.80 11.53
CA CYS A 232 2.05 -9.46 11.30
C CYS A 232 3.17 -8.48 10.93
N THR A 233 4.33 -8.57 11.57
CA THR A 233 5.50 -7.75 11.19
C THR A 233 6.07 -8.15 9.81
N GLU A 234 6.12 -9.45 9.49
CA GLU A 234 6.50 -9.93 8.16
C GLU A 234 5.55 -9.37 7.09
N MET A 235 4.24 -9.36 7.37
CA MET A 235 3.22 -8.80 6.47
C MET A 235 3.37 -7.29 6.28
N LEU A 236 3.59 -6.52 7.37
CA LEU A 236 3.83 -5.08 7.31
C LEU A 236 5.08 -4.74 6.49
N SER A 237 6.16 -5.52 6.63
CA SER A 237 7.36 -5.37 5.80
C SER A 237 7.06 -5.58 4.32
N LEU A 238 6.23 -6.56 3.98
CA LEU A 238 5.82 -6.80 2.59
C LEU A 238 4.90 -5.69 2.06
N VAL A 239 4.02 -5.12 2.88
CA VAL A 239 3.21 -3.95 2.49
C VAL A 239 4.11 -2.76 2.13
N GLY A 240 5.13 -2.47 2.94
CA GLY A 240 6.12 -1.42 2.66
C GLY A 240 6.89 -1.66 1.36
N LYS A 241 7.45 -2.88 1.18
CA LYS A 241 8.14 -3.26 -0.07
C LYS A 241 7.24 -3.20 -1.30
N THR A 242 5.96 -3.54 -1.13
CA THR A 242 4.98 -3.43 -2.19
C THR A 242 4.75 -1.97 -2.55
N ALA A 243 4.59 -1.07 -1.59
CA ALA A 243 4.46 0.37 -1.85
C ALA A 243 5.68 0.93 -2.61
N ALA A 244 6.91 0.56 -2.22
CA ALA A 244 8.13 0.94 -2.93
C ALA A 244 8.14 0.42 -4.38
N LEU A 245 7.74 -0.84 -4.61
CA LEU A 245 7.60 -1.42 -5.95
C LEU A 245 6.64 -0.62 -6.85
N PHE A 246 5.55 -0.09 -6.29
CA PHE A 246 4.58 0.74 -7.04
C PHE A 246 5.14 2.09 -7.49
N ALA A 247 6.18 2.59 -6.82
CA ALA A 247 6.78 3.89 -7.10
C ALA A 247 8.15 3.81 -7.79
N GLU A 248 8.64 2.61 -8.11
CA GLU A 248 9.97 2.41 -8.72
C GLU A 248 10.18 3.22 -10.01
N ASP A 249 9.15 3.28 -10.87
CA ASP A 249 9.21 3.98 -12.16
C ASP A 249 8.61 5.41 -12.11
N THR A 250 8.24 5.93 -10.93
CA THR A 250 7.59 7.25 -10.79
C THR A 250 8.56 8.33 -10.34
N THR A 251 8.36 9.55 -10.85
CA THR A 251 9.02 10.77 -10.35
C THR A 251 8.00 11.78 -9.80
N ASP A 252 6.75 11.35 -9.60
CA ASP A 252 5.67 12.17 -9.07
C ASP A 252 5.85 12.33 -7.55
N GLY A 253 6.12 13.55 -7.09
CA GLY A 253 6.42 13.85 -5.68
C GLY A 253 5.30 13.41 -4.73
N ASP A 254 4.04 13.60 -5.11
CA ASP A 254 2.91 13.22 -4.27
C ASP A 254 2.76 11.69 -4.13
N VAL A 255 3.20 10.94 -5.14
CA VAL A 255 3.26 9.47 -5.08
C VAL A 255 4.39 9.04 -4.14
N LEU A 256 5.56 9.67 -4.24
CA LEU A 256 6.71 9.38 -3.38
C LEU A 256 6.40 9.69 -1.91
N ASP A 257 5.79 10.84 -1.62
CA ASP A 257 5.33 11.22 -0.27
C ASP A 257 4.34 10.19 0.29
N ALA A 258 3.42 9.70 -0.54
CA ALA A 258 2.45 8.69 -0.14
C ALA A 258 3.10 7.35 0.21
N VAL A 259 4.17 6.96 -0.50
CA VAL A 259 4.97 5.75 -0.25
C VAL A 259 5.75 5.89 1.04
N GLU A 260 6.47 6.98 1.23
CA GLU A 260 7.21 7.27 2.46
C GLU A 260 6.28 7.23 3.69
N GLY A 261 5.06 7.78 3.55
CA GLY A 261 4.03 7.67 4.57
C GLY A 261 3.61 6.24 4.89
N ILE A 262 3.58 5.33 3.91
CA ILE A 262 3.28 3.90 4.14
C ILE A 262 4.47 3.19 4.79
N GLU A 263 5.70 3.46 4.36
CA GLU A 263 6.91 2.89 4.96
C GLU A 263 7.08 3.31 6.43
N THR A 264 6.78 4.58 6.72
CA THR A 264 6.77 5.10 8.09
C THR A 264 5.69 4.41 8.92
N LEU A 265 4.44 4.37 8.43
CA LEU A 265 3.33 3.70 9.10
C LEU A 265 3.64 2.24 9.42
N THR A 266 4.12 1.48 8.43
CA THR A 266 4.43 0.06 8.60
C THR A 266 5.59 -0.19 9.56
N SER A 267 6.62 0.66 9.54
CA SER A 267 7.75 0.60 10.47
C SER A 267 7.35 0.93 11.91
N ASP A 268 6.53 1.96 12.11
CA ASP A 268 6.04 2.36 13.43
C ASP A 268 5.11 1.30 14.03
N MET A 269 4.22 0.74 13.21
CA MET A 269 3.37 -0.37 13.64
C MET A 269 4.18 -1.62 13.99
N ALA A 270 5.17 -1.99 13.18
CA ALA A 270 6.04 -3.12 13.47
C ALA A 270 6.79 -2.93 14.80
N ARG A 271 7.26 -1.71 15.09
CA ARG A 271 7.91 -1.37 16.37
C ARG A 271 6.96 -1.55 17.56
N LYS A 272 5.70 -1.13 17.44
CA LYS A 272 4.67 -1.34 18.48
C LYS A 272 4.39 -2.82 18.71
N VAL A 273 4.39 -3.62 17.65
CA VAL A 273 4.23 -5.09 17.74
C VAL A 273 5.41 -5.71 18.50
N TRP A 274 6.65 -5.30 18.19
CA TRP A 274 7.84 -5.76 18.91
C TRP A 274 7.81 -5.40 20.41
N GLN A 275 7.36 -4.19 20.77
CA GLN A 275 7.17 -3.83 22.18
C GLN A 275 6.18 -4.75 22.89
N LYS A 276 5.08 -5.14 22.22
CA LYS A 276 4.13 -6.12 22.78
C LYS A 276 4.76 -7.50 22.97
N ILE A 277 5.54 -7.97 22.00
CA ILE A 277 6.25 -9.26 22.12
C ILE A 277 7.20 -9.24 23.33
N ALA A 278 7.96 -8.15 23.51
CA ALA A 278 8.89 -8.01 24.64
C ALA A 278 8.17 -8.08 26.01
N ILE A 279 7.05 -7.35 26.18
CA ILE A 279 6.24 -7.41 27.40
C ILE A 279 5.69 -8.81 27.65
N ILE A 280 5.21 -9.47 26.59
CA ILE A 280 4.73 -10.85 26.68
C ILE A 280 5.87 -11.78 27.10
N GLN A 281 7.11 -11.59 26.66
CA GLN A 281 8.23 -12.44 27.08
C GLN A 281 8.68 -12.17 28.53
N GLU A 282 8.67 -10.91 28.96
CA GLU A 282 9.09 -10.52 30.32
C GLU A 282 8.17 -11.10 31.41
N GLN A 283 6.86 -11.12 31.18
CA GLN A 283 5.89 -11.79 32.06
C GLN A 283 6.00 -13.34 32.04
N ALA A 284 6.99 -13.92 31.35
CA ALA A 284 7.24 -15.36 31.26
C ALA A 284 8.41 -15.84 32.13
N GLY A 285 9.26 -14.91 32.57
CA GLY A 285 10.28 -15.16 33.60
C GLY A 285 9.73 -14.90 35.00
#